data_AF-A0A260X7H7-F1
#
_entry.id   AF-A0A260X7H7-F1
#
_cell.length_a   1.000
_cell.length_b   1.000
_cell.length_c   1.000
_cell.angle_alpha   90.00
_cell.angle_beta   90.00
_cell.angle_gamma   90.00
#
_symmetry.space_group_name_H-M   'P 1'
#
loop_
_entity.id
_entity.type
_entity.pdbx_description
1 polymer ?
#
loop_
_entity_poly.entity_id
_entity_poly.type
_entity_poly.pdbx_seq_one_letter_code
_entity_poly.pdbx_strand_id
1 'polypeptide(L)'
;MSAYTKDIDGEPMISTAGMALLFGVSEELCRAELKRQSDNGCEGFIPPGEWIRNGKRRAAEYRAETGRNDAEGALGYWSEREGKVS
;
A
#
# COMPACT_ATOMS: atom_id res chain seq x y z
N MET A 1 0.66 -2.17 -16.64
CA MET A 1 0.20 -1.90 -15.27
C MET A 1 1.05 -2.73 -14.31
N SER A 2 1.64 -2.12 -13.28
CA SER A 2 2.32 -2.90 -12.23
C SER A 2 1.26 -3.59 -11.36
N ALA A 3 1.61 -4.68 -10.67
CA ALA A 3 0.67 -5.34 -9.75
C ALA A 3 0.19 -4.42 -8.61
N TYR A 4 0.81 -3.24 -8.45
CA TYR A 4 0.58 -2.32 -7.35
C TYR A 4 -0.36 -1.16 -7.68
N THR A 5 -0.67 -0.93 -8.96
CA THR A 5 -1.67 0.06 -9.39
C THR A 5 -2.78 -0.63 -10.18
N LYS A 6 -3.98 -0.05 -10.16
CA LYS A 6 -5.15 -0.46 -10.93
C LYS A 6 -5.79 0.78 -11.55
N ASP A 7 -6.32 0.64 -12.75
CA ASP A 7 -7.12 1.68 -13.38
C ASP A 7 -8.57 1.58 -12.88
N ILE A 8 -9.16 2.71 -12.45
CA ILE A 8 -10.59 2.84 -12.17
C ILE A 8 -11.07 4.09 -12.92
N ASP A 9 -11.94 3.90 -13.91
CA ASP A 9 -12.51 5.00 -14.72
C ASP A 9 -11.45 5.93 -15.35
N GLY A 10 -10.28 5.40 -15.71
CA GLY A 10 -9.15 6.16 -16.26
C GLY A 10 -8.23 6.80 -15.21
N GLU A 11 -8.53 6.62 -13.92
CA GLU A 11 -7.69 7.10 -12.82
C GLU A 11 -6.80 5.97 -12.26
N PRO A 12 -5.47 6.14 -12.22
CA PRO A 12 -4.57 5.17 -11.63
C PRO A 12 -4.69 5.19 -10.10
N MET A 13 -5.29 4.14 -9.56
CA MET A 13 -5.48 3.92 -8.14
C MET A 13 -4.48 2.91 -7.59
N ILE A 14 -4.16 3.00 -6.31
CA ILE A 14 -3.34 1.99 -5.64
C ILE A 14 -4.19 0.72 -5.48
N SER A 15 -3.63 -0.42 -5.92
CA SER A 15 -4.25 -1.74 -5.75
C SER A 15 -4.15 -2.21 -4.29
N THR A 16 -4.82 -3.30 -3.93
CA THR A 16 -4.67 -3.90 -2.60
C THR A 16 -3.25 -4.36 -2.32
N ALA A 17 -2.56 -4.97 -3.29
CA ALA A 17 -1.15 -5.33 -3.18
C ALA A 17 -0.28 -4.09 -2.93
N GLY A 18 -0.58 -2.97 -3.62
CA GLY A 18 0.14 -1.71 -3.44
C GLY A 18 -0.06 -1.12 -2.04
N MET A 19 -1.29 -1.15 -1.53
CA MET A 19 -1.57 -0.71 -0.15
C MET A 19 -0.82 -1.59 0.86
N ALA A 20 -0.88 -2.91 0.70
CA ALA A 20 -0.19 -3.85 1.57
C ALA A 20 1.32 -3.58 1.61
N LEU A 21 1.93 -3.34 0.44
CA LEU A 21 3.34 -3.02 0.32
C LEU A 21 3.70 -1.68 1.00
N LEU A 22 2.90 -0.64 0.82
CA LEU A 22 3.13 0.67 1.46
C LEU A 22 2.99 0.61 2.98
N PHE A 23 2.05 -0.19 3.49
CA PHE A 23 1.85 -0.38 4.93
C PHE A 23 2.78 -1.44 5.54
N GLY A 24 3.50 -2.21 4.72
CA GLY A 24 4.37 -3.29 5.18
C GLY A 24 3.61 -4.42 5.84
N VAL A 25 2.51 -4.84 5.23
CA VAL A 25 1.66 -5.95 5.67
C VAL A 25 1.45 -6.95 4.53
N SER A 26 0.95 -8.14 4.84
CA SER A 26 0.59 -9.10 3.78
C SER A 26 -0.65 -8.63 3.00
N GLU A 27 -0.71 -9.01 1.73
CA GLU A 27 -1.87 -8.70 0.89
C GLU A 27 -3.15 -9.38 1.40
N GLU A 28 -3.03 -10.61 1.92
CA GLU A 28 -4.14 -11.33 2.55
C GLU A 28 -4.73 -10.54 3.72
N LEU A 29 -3.88 -10.02 4.61
CA LEU A 29 -4.32 -9.21 5.74
C LEU A 29 -4.97 -7.91 5.27
N CYS A 30 -4.41 -7.25 4.25
CA CYS A 30 -4.99 -6.06 3.63
C CYS A 30 -6.39 -6.34 3.05
N ARG A 31 -6.55 -7.45 2.32
CA ARG A 31 -7.84 -7.89 1.77
C ARG A 31 -8.86 -8.20 2.86
N ALA A 32 -8.45 -8.91 3.91
CA ALA A 32 -9.33 -9.26 5.03
C ALA A 32 -9.84 -8.01 5.75
N GLU A 33 -8.98 -7.02 5.99
CA GLU A 33 -9.37 -5.78 6.67
C GLU A 33 -10.28 -4.90 5.80
N LEU A 34 -9.99 -4.77 4.50
CA LEU A 34 -10.89 -4.09 3.55
C LEU A 34 -12.28 -4.73 3.55
N LYS A 35 -12.34 -6.06 3.51
CA LYS A 35 -13.62 -6.80 3.57
C LYS A 35 -14.34 -6.52 4.89
N ARG A 36 -13.64 -6.63 6.03
CA ARG A 36 -14.21 -6.40 7.36
C ARG A 36 -14.81 -4.99 7.49
N GLN A 37 -14.15 -3.97 6.94
CA GLN A 37 -14.66 -2.60 6.97
C GLN A 37 -15.87 -2.41 6.06
N SER A 38 -15.81 -2.97 4.85
CA SER A 38 -16.93 -2.94 3.91
C SER A 38 -18.17 -3.64 4.47
N ASP A 39 -18.02 -4.81 5.09
CA ASP A 39 -19.11 -5.55 5.74
C ASP A 39 -19.74 -4.75 6.90
N ASN A 40 -18.98 -3.83 7.52
CA ASN A 40 -19.45 -2.94 8.58
C ASN A 40 -19.94 -1.57 8.05
N GLY A 41 -20.12 -1.42 6.73
CA GLY A 41 -20.68 -0.22 6.12
C GLY A 41 -19.70 0.95 5.97
N CYS A 42 -18.40 0.70 6.01
CA CYS A 42 -17.40 1.75 5.80
C CYS A 42 -17.30 2.11 4.31
N GLU A 43 -17.53 3.38 3.97
CA GLU A 43 -17.50 3.89 2.57
C GLU A 43 -16.08 4.02 1.98
N GLY A 44 -15.05 3.80 2.80
CA GLY A 44 -13.66 3.87 2.38
C GLY A 44 -12.75 3.00 3.25
N PHE A 45 -11.46 3.01 2.95
CA PHE A 45 -10.47 2.29 3.73
C PHE A 45 -9.88 3.20 4.81
N ILE A 46 -10.07 2.81 6.07
CA ILE A 46 -9.44 3.46 7.23
C ILE A 46 -8.32 2.52 7.73
N PRO A 47 -7.03 2.81 7.46
CA PRO A 47 -5.96 1.92 7.87
C PRO A 47 -5.88 1.81 9.39
N PRO A 48 -5.66 0.62 9.97
CA PRO A 48 -5.37 0.47 11.39
C PRO A 48 -4.19 1.34 11.83
N GLY A 49 -4.20 1.80 13.09
CA GLY A 49 -3.19 2.72 13.60
C GLY A 49 -1.75 2.20 13.49
N GLU A 50 -1.55 0.88 13.61
CA GLU A 50 -0.25 0.25 13.38
C GLU A 50 0.21 0.34 11.93
N TRP A 51 -0.70 0.20 10.97
CA TRP A 51 -0.38 0.27 9.55
C TRP A 51 0.00 1.71 9.18
N ILE A 52 -0.68 2.70 9.75
CA ILE A 52 -0.30 4.12 9.59
C ILE A 52 1.12 4.35 10.11
N ARG A 53 1.47 3.81 11.28
CA ARG A 53 2.84 3.93 11.83
C ARG A 53 3.88 3.26 10.93
N ASN A 54 3.58 2.05 10.45
CA ASN A 54 4.46 1.32 9.53
C ASN A 54 4.63 2.05 8.20
N GLY A 55 3.55 2.56 7.62
CA GLY A 55 3.59 3.35 6.38
C GLY A 55 4.42 4.62 6.54
N LYS A 56 4.30 5.33 7.67
CA LYS A 56 5.15 6.50 7.97
C LYS A 56 6.63 6.13 8.09
N ARG A 57 6.95 5.02 8.77
CA ARG A 57 8.32 4.52 8.88
C ARG A 57 8.89 4.19 7.50
N ARG A 58 8.15 3.44 6.69
CA ARG A 58 8.55 3.06 5.33
C ARG A 58 8.72 4.26 4.41
N ALA A 59 7.85 5.26 4.50
CA ALA A 59 7.98 6.51 3.75
C ALA A 59 9.24 7.29 4.16
N ALA A 60 9.57 7.31 5.47
CA ALA A 60 10.78 7.95 5.96
C ALA A 60 12.05 7.23 5.46
N GLU A 61 12.06 5.89 5.49
CA GLU A 61 13.16 5.07 4.97
C GLU A 61 13.36 5.27 3.46
N TYR A 62 12.28 5.19 2.68
CA TYR A 62 12.29 5.48 1.24
C TYR A 62 12.85 6.88 0.95
N ARG A 63 12.39 7.90 1.68
CA ARG A 63 12.85 9.27 1.51
C ARG A 63 14.32 9.44 1.87
N ALA A 64 14.78 8.81 2.95
CA ALA A 64 16.16 8.88 3.39
C ALA A 64 17.12 8.26 2.36
N GLU A 65 16.73 7.14 1.75
CA GLU A 65 17.59 6.42 0.81
C GLU A 65 17.56 6.97 -0.62
N THR A 66 16.41 7.49 -1.06
CA THR A 66 16.22 7.89 -2.47
C THR A 66 16.15 9.39 -2.69
N GLY A 67 15.96 10.18 -1.63
CA GLY A 67 15.66 11.61 -1.72
C GLY A 67 14.26 11.95 -2.28
N ARG A 68 13.48 10.94 -2.68
CA ARG A 68 12.13 11.10 -3.25
C ARG A 68 11.04 10.95 -2.18
N ASN A 69 9.81 11.34 -2.52
CA ASN A 69 8.66 11.28 -1.59
C ASN A 69 7.33 11.03 -2.31
N ASP A 70 7.35 10.27 -3.41
CA ASP A 70 6.17 9.94 -4.21
C ASP A 70 5.77 8.46 -4.05
N ALA A 71 4.47 8.18 -4.13
CA ALA A 71 3.93 6.84 -3.91
C ALA A 71 4.40 5.84 -4.98
N GLU A 72 4.53 6.28 -6.24
CA GLU A 72 4.99 5.42 -7.34
C GLU A 72 6.43 4.93 -7.10
N GLY A 73 7.34 5.83 -6.74
CA GLY A 73 8.71 5.50 -6.40
C GLY A 73 8.82 4.66 -5.13
N ALA A 74 7.98 4.92 -4.13
CA ALA A 74 7.92 4.08 -2.93
C ALA A 74 7.48 2.63 -3.24
N LEU A 75 6.47 2.46 -4.10
CA LEU A 75 6.03 1.14 -4.56
C LEU A 75 7.14 0.40 -5.32
N GLY A 76 7.83 1.09 -6.25
CA GLY A 76 8.99 0.53 -6.96
C GLY A 76 10.06 0.06 -5.98
N TYR A 77 10.51 0.97 -5.11
CA TYR A 77 11.56 0.74 -4.12
C TYR A 77 11.27 -0.45 -3.20
N TRP A 78 10.06 -0.53 -2.62
CA TRP A 78 9.71 -1.64 -1.73
C TRP A 78 9.51 -2.96 -2.48
N SER A 79 8.99 -2.92 -3.72
CA SER A 79 8.77 -4.13 -4.50
C SER A 79 10.07 -4.82 -4.92
N GLU A 80 11.13 -4.04 -5.16
CA GLU A 80 12.47 -4.55 -5.45
C GLU A 80 13.12 -5.16 -4.21
N ARG A 81 12.92 -4.54 -3.03
CA ARG A 81 13.51 -4.99 -1.77
C ARG A 81 12.85 -6.22 -1.15
N GLU A 82 11.54 -6.34 -1.25
CA GLU A 82 10.80 -7.42 -0.56
C GLU A 82 10.55 -8.63 -1.46
N GLY A 83 10.94 -8.54 -2.74
CA GLY A 83 10.51 -9.50 -3.76
C GLY A 83 9.00 -9.35 -4.02
N LYS A 84 8.51 -9.91 -5.13
CA LYS A 84 7.07 -9.91 -5.41
C LYS A 84 6.37 -10.61 -4.25
N VAL A 85 5.59 -9.86 -3.46
CA VAL A 85 4.69 -10.41 -2.46
C VAL A 85 3.76 -11.36 -3.22
N SER A 86 4.02 -12.66 -3.09
CA SER A 86 3.33 -13.75 -3.77
C SER A 86 2.24 -14.34 -2.89
#